data_AF-A0A0D6LZ54-F1
#
_entry.id   AF-A0A0D6LZ54-F1
#
_cell.length_a   1.000
_cell.length_b   1.000
_cell.length_c   1.000
_cell.angle_alpha   90.00
_cell.angle_beta   90.00
_cell.angle_gamma   90.00
#
_symmetry.space_group_name_H-M   'P 1'
#
loop_
_entity.id
_entity.type
_entity.pdbx_description
1 polymer ?
#
loop_
_entity_poly.entity_id
_entity_poly.type
_entity_poly.pdbx_seq_one_letter_code
_entity_poly.pdbx_strand_id
1 'polypeptide(L)'
;MPSMITDILISMDDRFLYISNWMHGDIRQYDITDPENIRPTGQIFLGGSIHTESGINILNDLELKEPPAALYVKGKRIEGGPQMLQLSLDGKRLYVTTSLYRPWDKQFYPKMMKSGAFMLCIDVGDNGGMTLNENFLFEFGTIEGGPYLGHEMRYPGGDCTSDIWI
;
A
#
# COMPACT_ATOMS: atom_id res chain seq x y z
N MET A 1 12.71 10.83 -8.54
CA MET A 1 12.28 9.41 -8.65
C MET A 1 10.78 9.42 -8.87
N PRO A 2 10.24 8.76 -9.92
CA PRO A 2 8.79 8.73 -10.14
C PRO A 2 8.09 7.92 -9.03
N SER A 3 6.79 8.13 -8.81
CA SER A 3 6.05 7.42 -7.75
C SER A 3 5.85 5.95 -8.03
N MET A 4 5.74 5.61 -9.32
CA MET A 4 5.33 4.30 -9.82
C MET A 4 3.97 3.90 -9.26
N ILE A 5 2.91 4.53 -9.77
CA ILE A 5 1.53 4.13 -9.51
C ILE A 5 1.33 2.75 -10.14
N THR A 6 1.04 1.76 -9.31
CA THR A 6 0.93 0.35 -9.77
C THR A 6 -0.47 -0.23 -9.62
N ASP A 7 -1.29 0.37 -8.76
CA ASP A 7 -2.65 -0.07 -8.53
C ASP A 7 -3.56 1.11 -8.15
N ILE A 8 -4.83 0.99 -8.50
CA ILE A 8 -5.90 1.92 -8.14
C ILE A 8 -7.14 1.14 -7.73
N LEU A 9 -7.89 1.68 -6.78
CA LEU A 9 -9.09 1.04 -6.27
C LEU A 9 -10.15 2.10 -5.95
N ILE A 10 -11.42 1.83 -6.29
CA ILE A 10 -12.55 2.68 -5.93
C ILE A 10 -13.39 1.97 -4.87
N SER A 11 -13.87 2.71 -3.87
CA SER A 11 -14.76 2.16 -2.85
C SER A 11 -16.13 1.77 -3.43
N MET A 12 -16.80 0.81 -2.79
CA MET A 12 -18.11 0.31 -3.24
C MET A 12 -19.21 1.38 -3.37
N ASP A 13 -19.08 2.49 -2.65
CA ASP A 13 -20.00 3.63 -2.69
C ASP A 13 -19.58 4.73 -3.68
N ASP A 14 -18.59 4.44 -4.54
CA ASP A 14 -18.00 5.35 -5.54
C ASP A 14 -17.48 6.69 -4.95
N ARG A 15 -17.21 6.72 -3.65
CA ARG A 15 -16.84 7.94 -2.93
C ARG A 15 -15.35 8.16 -2.84
N PHE A 16 -14.56 7.10 -2.71
CA PHE A 16 -13.11 7.20 -2.49
C PHE A 16 -12.31 6.45 -3.54
N LEU A 17 -11.28 7.12 -4.07
CA LEU A 17 -10.23 6.53 -4.89
C LEU A 17 -8.97 6.34 -4.06
N TYR A 18 -8.38 5.15 -4.13
CA TYR A 18 -7.10 4.81 -3.53
C TYR A 18 -6.06 4.61 -4.63
N ILE A 19 -4.86 5.15 -4.42
CA ILE A 19 -3.74 5.06 -5.36
C ILE A 19 -2.52 4.51 -4.64
N SER A 20 -1.91 3.47 -5.20
CA SER A 20 -0.74 2.78 -4.65
C SER A 20 0.55 3.23 -5.33
N ASN A 21 1.38 4.03 -4.64
CA ASN A 21 2.67 4.52 -5.14
C ASN A 21 3.82 3.61 -4.66
N TRP A 22 4.09 2.56 -5.42
CA TRP A 22 4.98 1.47 -4.99
C TRP A 22 6.42 1.90 -4.73
N MET A 23 6.94 2.87 -5.48
CA MET A 23 8.34 3.30 -5.33
C MET A 23 8.50 4.39 -4.26
N HIS A 24 7.53 5.31 -4.16
CA HIS A 24 7.52 6.31 -3.10
C HIS A 24 7.25 5.69 -1.74
N GLY A 25 6.37 4.69 -1.68
CA GLY A 25 6.02 3.99 -0.46
C GLY A 25 4.70 4.39 0.14
N ASP A 26 3.87 5.20 -0.52
CA ASP A 26 2.62 5.69 0.05
C ASP A 26 1.36 5.22 -0.68
N ILE A 27 0.29 5.08 0.08
CA ILE A 27 -1.08 5.03 -0.45
C ILE A 27 -1.68 6.41 -0.28
N ARG A 28 -2.34 6.91 -1.33
CA ARG A 28 -3.12 8.15 -1.30
C ARG A 28 -4.60 7.83 -1.42
N GLN A 29 -5.41 8.55 -0.66
CA GLN A 29 -6.87 8.50 -0.72
C GLN A 29 -7.41 9.84 -1.20
N TYR A 30 -8.39 9.79 -2.08
CA TYR A 30 -9.08 10.93 -2.63
C TYR A 30 -10.59 10.75 -2.52
N ASP A 31 -11.30 11.79 -2.11
CA ASP A 31 -12.74 11.90 -2.27
C ASP A 31 -13.05 12.27 -3.73
N ILE A 32 -13.81 11.38 -4.38
CA ILE A 32 -14.25 11.46 -5.78
C ILE A 32 -15.78 11.56 -5.89
N THR A 33 -16.49 11.94 -4.81
CA THR A 33 -17.94 12.18 -4.84
C THR A 33 -18.34 13.14 -5.96
N ASP A 34 -17.46 14.11 -6.26
CA ASP A 34 -17.51 14.94 -7.44
C ASP A 34 -16.25 14.68 -8.29
N PRO A 35 -16.35 13.86 -9.37
CA PRO A 35 -15.20 13.50 -10.21
C PRO A 35 -14.55 14.69 -10.93
N GLU A 36 -15.26 15.81 -11.08
CA GLU A 36 -14.69 17.04 -11.65
C GLU A 36 -13.90 17.83 -10.60
N ASN A 37 -14.13 17.58 -9.32
CA ASN A 37 -13.52 18.28 -8.17
C ASN A 37 -12.96 17.30 -7.13
N ILE A 38 -11.98 16.49 -7.55
CA ILE A 38 -11.29 15.50 -6.72
C ILE A 38 -10.55 16.17 -5.55
N ARG A 39 -10.71 15.62 -4.34
CA ARG A 39 -10.12 16.18 -3.11
C ARG A 39 -9.24 15.16 -2.38
N PRO A 40 -7.97 15.46 -2.03
CA PRO A 40 -7.16 14.56 -1.22
C PRO A 40 -7.72 14.47 0.20
N THR A 41 -7.84 13.26 0.73
CA THR A 41 -8.36 13.00 2.09
C THR A 41 -7.40 12.26 2.99
N GLY A 42 -6.37 11.59 2.44
CA GLY A 42 -5.39 10.89 3.26
C GLY A 42 -4.15 10.45 2.50
N GLN A 43 -3.06 10.27 3.23
CA GLN A 43 -1.79 9.71 2.77
C GLN A 43 -1.20 8.87 3.89
N ILE A 44 -0.69 7.68 3.58
CA ILE A 44 0.00 6.83 4.55
C ILE A 44 1.21 6.17 3.92
N PHE A 45 2.35 6.20 4.61
CA PHE A 45 3.61 5.59 4.16
C PHE A 45 3.78 4.18 4.72
N LEU A 46 4.02 3.22 3.82
CA LEU A 46 4.07 1.77 4.06
C LEU A 46 5.30 1.17 3.35
N GLY A 47 6.50 1.56 3.80
CA GLY A 47 7.76 1.14 3.20
C GLY A 47 8.21 2.09 2.10
N GLY A 48 8.51 1.58 0.92
CA GLY A 48 8.99 2.33 -0.23
C GLY A 48 10.47 2.67 -0.18
N SER A 49 10.92 3.49 -1.12
CA SER A 49 12.31 3.97 -1.18
C SER A 49 12.52 5.30 -0.43
N ILE A 50 11.46 6.07 -0.21
CA ILE A 50 11.54 7.40 0.40
C ILE A 50 11.30 7.26 1.90
N HIS A 51 12.32 6.85 2.65
CA HIS A 51 12.26 6.81 4.11
C HIS A 51 13.65 6.97 4.75
N THR A 52 13.71 7.29 6.04
CA THR A 52 14.97 7.61 6.76
C THR A 52 16.07 6.54 6.67
N GLU A 53 15.71 5.26 6.57
CA GLU A 53 16.68 4.15 6.52
C GLU A 53 16.96 3.57 5.12
N SER A 54 16.57 4.24 4.02
CA SER A 54 16.74 3.69 2.66
C SER A 54 18.12 3.99 2.08
N GLY A 55 18.84 4.95 2.67
CA GLY A 55 20.14 5.41 2.20
C GLY A 55 20.08 6.25 0.92
N ILE A 56 18.88 6.66 0.49
CA ILE A 56 18.72 7.58 -0.65
C ILE A 56 18.91 9.03 -0.18
N ASN A 57 19.50 9.86 -1.05
CA ASN A 57 19.59 11.30 -0.82
C ASN A 57 18.42 12.00 -1.52
N ILE A 58 17.58 12.67 -0.73
CA ILE A 58 16.47 13.47 -1.24
C ILE A 58 17.00 14.87 -1.52
N LEU A 59 17.14 15.21 -2.80
CA LEU A 59 17.65 16.52 -3.23
C LEU A 59 16.57 17.61 -3.22
N ASN A 60 15.33 17.23 -3.53
CA ASN A 60 14.17 18.10 -3.55
C ASN A 60 12.92 17.25 -3.34
N ASP A 61 12.05 17.70 -2.44
CA ASP A 61 10.72 17.16 -2.22
C ASP A 61 9.77 18.36 -2.08
N LEU A 62 8.67 18.33 -2.85
CA LEU A 62 7.71 19.44 -2.90
C LEU A 62 6.59 19.26 -1.85
N GLU A 63 6.41 18.05 -1.33
CA GLU A 63 5.33 17.70 -0.42
C GLU A 63 5.84 17.58 1.02
N LEU A 64 7.00 16.92 1.23
CA LEU A 64 7.56 16.65 2.54
C LEU A 64 8.80 17.48 2.84
N LYS A 65 8.93 17.91 4.10
CA LYS A 65 10.16 18.57 4.60
C LYS A 65 11.27 17.58 4.93
N GLU A 66 10.89 16.40 5.40
CA GLU A 66 11.77 15.33 5.82
C GLU A 66 11.20 13.99 5.34
N PRO A 67 12.04 12.98 5.04
CA PRO A 67 11.55 11.65 4.70
C PRO A 67 10.76 11.04 5.86
N PRO A 68 9.71 10.25 5.57
CA PRO A 68 9.02 9.49 6.61
C PRO A 68 9.97 8.48 7.26
N ALA A 69 9.65 8.08 8.49
CA ALA A 69 10.39 7.03 9.16
C ALA A 69 10.24 5.69 8.42
N ALA A 70 11.28 4.85 8.46
CA ALA A 70 11.14 3.47 8.02
C ALA A 70 10.06 2.76 8.86
N LEU A 71 9.16 2.04 8.19
CA LEU A 71 8.03 1.40 8.86
C LEU A 71 8.46 0.09 9.53
N TYR A 72 8.08 -0.04 10.80
CA TYR A 72 8.16 -1.28 11.56
C TYR A 72 6.78 -1.66 12.07
N VAL A 73 6.37 -2.91 11.87
CA VAL A 73 5.11 -3.46 12.40
C VAL A 73 5.43 -4.73 13.15
N LYS A 74 5.00 -4.85 14.40
CA LYS A 74 5.32 -6.01 15.28
C LYS A 74 6.83 -6.35 15.30
N GLY A 75 7.68 -5.32 15.32
CA GLY A 75 9.14 -5.48 15.32
C GLY A 75 9.75 -5.92 13.98
N LYS A 76 8.96 -6.03 12.91
CA LYS A 76 9.42 -6.36 11.56
C LYS A 76 9.54 -5.11 10.72
N ARG A 77 10.69 -4.92 10.08
CA ARG A 77 10.86 -3.88 9.08
C ARG A 77 10.09 -4.25 7.82
N ILE A 78 9.26 -3.33 7.34
CA ILE A 78 8.50 -3.53 6.11
C ILE A 78 9.40 -3.24 4.92
N GLU A 79 9.60 -4.25 4.07
CA GLU A 79 10.35 -4.17 2.82
C GLU A 79 9.37 -4.17 1.63
N GLY A 80 9.79 -3.60 0.50
CA GLY A 80 8.90 -3.31 -0.62
C GLY A 80 8.19 -1.96 -0.46
N GLY A 81 7.17 -1.72 -1.26
CA GLY A 81 6.24 -0.60 -1.10
C GLY A 81 4.81 -1.05 -1.34
N PRO A 82 3.79 -0.23 -1.08
CA PRO A 82 2.40 -0.63 -1.30
C PRO A 82 2.20 -0.97 -2.77
N GLN A 83 1.55 -2.10 -3.06
CA GLN A 83 1.30 -2.57 -4.41
C GLN A 83 -0.17 -2.87 -4.62
N MET A 84 -0.62 -4.14 -4.59
CA MET A 84 -2.05 -4.45 -4.75
C MET A 84 -2.82 -3.98 -3.53
N LEU A 85 -3.95 -3.35 -3.79
CA LEU A 85 -4.92 -2.87 -2.83
C LEU A 85 -6.18 -3.75 -2.88
N GLN A 86 -6.80 -3.98 -1.72
CA GLN A 86 -8.13 -4.54 -1.68
C GLN A 86 -8.92 -4.01 -0.50
N LEU A 87 -10.09 -3.41 -0.78
CA LEU A 87 -10.95 -2.80 0.22
C LEU A 87 -12.08 -3.76 0.59
N SER A 88 -12.41 -3.80 1.88
CA SER A 88 -13.61 -4.49 2.34
C SER A 88 -14.88 -3.84 1.80
N LEU A 89 -15.93 -4.63 1.60
CA LEU A 89 -17.21 -4.14 1.04
C LEU A 89 -17.86 -3.00 1.86
N ASP A 90 -17.61 -2.96 3.17
CA ASP A 90 -18.07 -1.87 4.06
C ASP A 90 -17.17 -0.61 4.01
N GLY A 91 -16.11 -0.63 3.21
CA GLY A 91 -15.17 0.47 3.04
C GLY A 91 -14.27 0.75 4.25
N LYS A 92 -14.18 -0.15 5.24
CA LYS A 92 -13.49 0.10 6.51
C LYS A 92 -12.08 -0.43 6.61
N ARG A 93 -11.72 -1.44 5.82
CA ARG A 93 -10.44 -2.15 5.91
C ARG A 93 -9.82 -2.23 4.53
N LEU A 94 -8.73 -1.52 4.34
CA LEU A 94 -7.91 -1.59 3.13
C LEU A 94 -6.72 -2.51 3.40
N TYR A 95 -6.65 -3.62 2.70
CA TYR A 95 -5.50 -4.52 2.73
C TYR A 95 -4.55 -4.17 1.60
N VAL A 96 -3.25 -4.32 1.87
CA VAL A 96 -2.20 -4.04 0.90
C VAL A 96 -1.10 -5.09 0.97
N THR A 97 -0.58 -5.50 -0.18
CA THR A 97 0.63 -6.32 -0.31
C THR A 97 1.80 -5.50 -0.86
N THR A 98 3.04 -5.97 -0.64
CA THR A 98 4.23 -5.15 -0.93
C THR A 98 5.01 -5.50 -2.19
N SER A 99 4.64 -6.58 -2.91
CA SER A 99 5.38 -7.06 -4.09
C SER A 99 4.68 -6.69 -5.39
N LEU A 100 5.46 -6.25 -6.38
CA LEU A 100 5.01 -5.97 -7.73
C LEU A 100 5.32 -7.10 -8.69
N TYR A 101 6.61 -7.37 -8.87
CA TYR A 101 7.08 -8.35 -9.84
C TYR A 101 8.52 -8.73 -9.49
N ARG A 102 8.78 -10.03 -9.30
CA ARG A 102 10.02 -10.51 -8.67
C ARG A 102 11.33 -9.91 -9.23
N PRO A 103 11.55 -9.79 -10.56
CA PRO A 103 12.72 -9.09 -11.09
C PRO A 103 12.85 -7.62 -10.66
N TRP A 104 11.73 -6.88 -10.64
CA TRP A 104 11.70 -5.47 -10.22
C TRP A 104 11.86 -5.38 -8.70
N ASP A 105 11.17 -6.22 -7.96
CA ASP A 105 11.33 -6.36 -6.51
C ASP A 105 12.80 -6.60 -6.13
N LYS A 106 13.49 -7.50 -6.84
CA LYS A 106 14.91 -7.77 -6.62
C LYS A 106 15.80 -6.57 -6.94
N GLN A 107 15.44 -5.78 -7.95
CA GLN A 107 16.20 -4.60 -8.36
C GLN A 107 16.02 -3.43 -7.40
N PHE A 108 14.79 -3.12 -7.02
CA PHE A 108 14.45 -1.93 -6.22
C PHE A 108 14.41 -2.21 -4.72
N TYR A 109 13.99 -3.41 -4.32
CA TYR A 109 13.86 -3.85 -2.92
C TYR A 109 14.57 -5.20 -2.68
N PRO A 110 15.90 -5.28 -2.87
CA PRO A 110 16.64 -6.56 -2.83
C PRO A 110 16.50 -7.31 -1.50
N LYS A 111 16.26 -6.61 -0.39
CA LYS A 111 16.03 -7.23 0.93
C LYS A 111 14.73 -8.03 1.00
N MET A 112 13.72 -7.68 0.19
CA MET A 112 12.45 -8.42 0.09
C MET A 112 12.65 -9.85 -0.41
N MET A 113 13.72 -10.12 -1.16
CA MET A 113 14.09 -11.48 -1.58
C MET A 113 14.55 -12.38 -0.42
N LYS A 114 14.77 -11.81 0.77
CA LYS A 114 15.09 -12.56 1.99
C LYS A 114 13.93 -12.54 2.98
N SER A 115 13.28 -11.39 3.16
CA SER A 115 12.16 -11.25 4.12
C SER A 115 10.84 -11.82 3.60
N GLY A 116 10.66 -11.94 2.29
CA GLY A 116 9.35 -12.08 1.66
C GLY A 116 8.56 -10.79 1.69
N ALA A 117 7.41 -10.80 1.00
CA ALA A 117 6.46 -9.70 1.03
C ALA A 117 5.66 -9.69 2.35
N PHE A 118 4.98 -8.58 2.60
CA PHE A 118 4.06 -8.42 3.72
C PHE A 118 2.65 -8.16 3.21
N MET A 119 1.66 -8.50 4.03
CA MET A 119 0.31 -7.93 3.95
C MET A 119 0.04 -7.08 5.19
N LEU A 120 -0.45 -5.87 4.97
CA LEU A 120 -0.82 -4.91 6.00
C LEU A 120 -2.33 -4.63 5.92
N CYS A 121 -2.90 -4.14 7.00
CA CYS A 121 -4.28 -3.66 7.05
C CYS A 121 -4.30 -2.20 7.47
N ILE A 122 -5.09 -1.39 6.79
CA ILE A 122 -5.29 0.02 7.04
C ILE A 122 -6.76 0.21 7.40
N ASP A 123 -7.00 0.82 8.55
CA ASP A 123 -8.34 1.21 8.97
C ASP A 123 -8.71 2.52 8.26
N VAL A 124 -9.90 2.55 7.66
CA VAL A 124 -10.41 3.69 6.88
C VAL A 124 -11.57 4.35 7.62
N GLY A 125 -11.48 5.67 7.80
CA GLY A 125 -12.49 6.46 8.49
C GLY A 125 -13.76 6.69 7.66
N ASP A 126 -14.90 6.96 8.33
CA ASP A 126 -16.19 7.27 7.69
C ASP A 126 -16.13 8.45 6.71
N ASN A 127 -15.23 9.40 6.97
CA ASN A 127 -15.05 10.60 6.16
C ASN A 127 -13.72 10.61 5.41
N GLY A 128 -13.19 9.42 5.12
CA GLY A 128 -11.83 9.24 4.66
C GLY A 128 -10.84 9.27 5.83
N GLY A 129 -9.57 9.39 5.48
CA GLY A 129 -8.47 9.16 6.40
C GLY A 129 -8.10 7.67 6.47
N MET A 130 -6.81 7.42 6.67
CA MET A 130 -6.21 6.10 6.70
C MET A 130 -5.29 6.02 7.92
N THR A 131 -5.41 4.94 8.69
CA THR A 131 -4.52 4.67 9.83
C THR A 131 -4.06 3.22 9.77
N LEU A 132 -2.77 2.98 10.01
CA LEU A 132 -2.24 1.63 10.02
C LEU A 132 -2.82 0.83 11.18
N ASN A 133 -3.36 -0.36 10.90
CA ASN A 133 -3.77 -1.30 11.93
C ASN A 133 -2.55 -2.10 12.40
N GLU A 134 -1.87 -1.62 13.44
CA GLU A 134 -0.64 -2.23 13.97
C GLU A 134 -0.85 -3.66 14.53
N ASN A 135 -2.11 -4.06 14.75
CA ASN A 135 -2.45 -5.41 15.23
C ASN A 135 -2.46 -6.44 14.10
N PHE A 136 -2.42 -6.03 12.83
CA PHE A 136 -2.40 -6.92 11.67
C PHE A 136 -1.07 -6.86 10.92
N LEU A 137 -0.47 -8.03 10.71
CA LEU A 137 0.66 -8.22 9.82
C LEU A 137 0.66 -9.68 9.38
N PHE A 138 0.68 -9.91 8.07
CA PHE A 138 0.93 -11.23 7.51
C PHE A 138 2.29 -11.25 6.83
N GLU A 139 3.12 -12.23 7.18
CA GLU A 139 4.50 -12.35 6.71
C GLU A 139 4.62 -13.51 5.71
N PHE A 140 4.60 -13.22 4.40
CA PHE A 140 4.72 -14.26 3.37
C PHE A 140 6.07 -15.01 3.40
N GLY A 141 7.10 -14.41 3.98
CA GLY A 141 8.40 -15.05 4.17
C GLY A 141 8.41 -16.17 5.21
N THR A 142 7.38 -16.29 6.06
CA THR A 142 7.29 -17.33 7.09
C THR A 142 6.68 -18.64 6.58
N ILE A 143 6.13 -18.64 5.36
CA ILE A 143 5.53 -19.81 4.74
C ILE A 143 6.65 -20.76 4.26
N GLU A 144 6.51 -22.04 4.58
CA GLU A 144 7.44 -23.09 4.14
C GLU A 144 7.58 -23.11 2.61
N GLY A 145 8.83 -23.16 2.11
CA GLY A 145 9.12 -23.07 0.67
C GLY A 145 9.29 -21.65 0.13
N GLY A 146 9.15 -20.62 0.99
CA GLY A 146 9.36 -19.22 0.65
C GLY A 146 10.84 -18.80 0.49
N PRO A 147 11.11 -17.48 0.45
CA PRO A 147 10.16 -16.39 0.70
C PRO A 147 9.19 -16.17 -0.47
N TYR A 148 7.91 -16.08 -0.15
CA TYR A 148 6.88 -15.73 -1.13
C TYR A 148 6.67 -14.23 -1.22
N LEU A 149 6.20 -13.81 -2.39
CA LEU A 149 6.00 -12.42 -2.76
C LEU A 149 4.52 -12.25 -3.10
N GLY A 150 3.68 -12.22 -2.06
CA GLY A 150 2.23 -12.06 -2.21
C GLY A 150 1.90 -10.81 -3.03
N HIS A 151 0.99 -10.98 -3.98
CA HIS A 151 0.60 -9.96 -4.96
C HIS A 151 -0.89 -9.63 -4.78
N GLU A 152 -1.76 -10.17 -5.62
CA GLU A 152 -3.20 -9.94 -5.55
C GLU A 152 -3.87 -10.71 -4.41
N MET A 153 -4.96 -10.14 -3.90
CA MET A 153 -5.80 -10.74 -2.86
C MET A 153 -7.27 -10.64 -3.26
N ARG A 154 -8.04 -11.69 -2.96
CA ARG A 154 -9.47 -11.77 -3.25
C ARG A 154 -10.24 -12.14 -2.00
N TYR A 155 -11.36 -11.45 -1.76
CA TYR A 155 -12.22 -11.76 -0.63
C TYR A 155 -13.11 -12.96 -0.93
N PRO A 156 -13.35 -13.85 0.05
CA PRO A 156 -14.40 -14.84 -0.07
C PRO A 156 -15.76 -14.15 -0.24
N GLY A 157 -16.42 -14.40 -1.36
CA GLY A 157 -17.75 -13.84 -1.64
C GLY A 157 -17.77 -12.52 -2.39
N GLY A 158 -16.62 -12.06 -2.90
CA GLY A 158 -16.54 -10.88 -3.76
C GLY A 158 -15.90 -9.66 -3.10
N ASP A 159 -15.38 -8.77 -3.92
CA ASP A 159 -14.71 -7.52 -3.52
C ASP A 159 -14.91 -6.44 -4.59
N CYS A 160 -14.52 -5.21 -4.24
CA CYS A 160 -14.69 -4.03 -5.09
C CYS A 160 -13.94 -4.07 -6.43
N THR A 161 -13.11 -5.09 -6.67
CA THR A 161 -12.34 -5.25 -7.91
C THR A 161 -12.66 -6.53 -8.68
N SER A 162 -13.55 -7.39 -8.16
CA SER A 162 -13.88 -8.68 -8.77
C SER A 162 -15.30 -8.81 -9.29
N ASP A 163 -16.24 -8.05 -8.73
CA ASP A 163 -17.66 -8.13 -9.08
C ASP A 163 -18.13 -6.91 -9.87
N ILE A 164 -19.03 -7.16 -10.82
CA ILE A 164 -19.77 -6.12 -11.55
C ILE A 164 -21.24 -6.27 -11.17
N TRP A 165 -21.82 -5.19 -10.64
CA TRP A 165 -23.21 -5.13 -10.20
C TRP A 165 -24.09 -4.58 -11.33
N ILE A 166 -25.26 -5.19 -11.57
CA ILE A 166 -26.22 -4.82 -12.64
C ILE A 166 -27.49 -4.27 -12.03
#